data_AF-A0A2D4S3N4-F1
#
_entry.id   AF-A0A2D4S3N4-F1
#
_cell.length_a   1.000
_cell.length_b   1.000
_cell.length_c   1.000
_cell.angle_alpha   90.00
_cell.angle_beta   90.00
_cell.angle_gamma   90.00
#
_symmetry.space_group_name_H-M   'P 1'
#
loop_
_entity.id
_entity.type
_entity.pdbx_description
1 polymer ?
#
loop_
_entity_poly.entity_id
_entity_poly.type
_entity_poly.pdbx_seq_one_letter_code
_entity_poly.pdbx_strand_id
1 'polypeptide(L)'
;MSNSVWVTWPALTKLGSLGVIAGLLVIGLEREKLFDNNLFDVENYDKHNANIVCDERSKTARTEDGTCNILENPAEGSVYMRFGRNVDLESVKNEQNEATLLEPNPREVSNTLMARDEFKPATTVNFIAAAWIQFMVHDWVDHGDNDSSNPIEVPLPEGDVLGNGSLSIGRTQVDTTRTPEEAHLPDTYRNINTHWWDGSQLYGSSLEQNNKI
;
A
#
# COMPACT_ATOMS: atom_id res chain seq x y z
N MET A 1 34.11 8.46 -2.81
CA MET A 1 32.70 8.07 -2.63
C MET A 1 32.57 6.64 -3.11
N SER A 2 32.01 5.75 -2.30
CA SER A 2 31.85 4.34 -2.68
C SER A 2 30.80 4.25 -3.79
N ASN A 3 31.15 3.71 -4.96
CA ASN A 3 30.24 3.41 -6.08
C ASN A 3 29.28 2.24 -5.78
N SER A 4 29.00 1.99 -4.50
CA SER A 4 28.13 0.90 -4.08
C SER A 4 26.69 1.37 -4.13
N VAL A 5 25.87 0.67 -4.93
CA VAL A 5 24.39 0.79 -4.89
C VAL A 5 23.79 0.29 -3.58
N TRP A 6 24.60 -0.36 -2.72
CA TRP A 6 24.18 -0.90 -1.43
C TRP A 6 24.38 0.09 -0.28
N VAL A 7 23.38 0.16 0.60
CA VAL A 7 23.47 0.90 1.87
C VAL A 7 24.54 0.30 2.79
N THR A 8 25.41 1.14 3.35
CA THR A 8 26.58 0.69 4.13
C THR A 8 26.39 0.86 5.64
N TRP A 9 25.40 1.65 6.06
CA TRP A 9 25.17 1.96 7.47
C TRP A 9 24.89 0.73 8.36
N PRO A 10 24.28 -0.40 7.91
CA PRO A 10 24.10 -1.56 8.78
C PRO A 10 25.44 -2.15 9.25
N ALA A 11 26.51 -2.00 8.46
CA ALA A 11 27.84 -2.49 8.81
C ALA A 11 28.47 -1.73 9.99
N LEU A 12 27.99 -0.52 10.31
CA LEU A 12 28.48 0.26 11.45
C LEU A 12 28.31 -0.48 12.77
N THR A 13 27.29 -1.33 12.89
CA THR A 13 27.02 -2.16 14.09
C THR A 13 28.21 -3.03 14.51
N LYS A 14 29.13 -3.35 13.58
CA LYS A 14 30.39 -4.07 13.87
C LYS A 14 31.35 -3.30 14.77
N LEU A 15 31.14 -1.99 14.96
CA LEU A 15 31.93 -1.11 15.82
C LEU A 15 31.38 -1.02 17.27
N GLY A 16 30.53 -1.98 17.67
CA GLY A 16 29.93 -2.02 19.00
C GLY A 16 28.92 -0.89 19.23
N SER A 17 28.76 -0.46 20.48
CA SER A 17 27.73 0.53 20.86
C SER A 17 27.85 1.86 20.11
N LEU A 18 29.07 2.34 19.84
CA LEU A 18 29.29 3.56 19.05
C LEU A 18 28.79 3.39 17.61
N GLY A 19 29.01 2.20 17.03
CA GLY A 19 28.50 1.83 15.72
C GLY A 19 26.98 1.78 15.64
N VAL A 20 26.33 1.26 16.69
CA VAL A 20 24.86 1.26 16.81
C VAL A 20 24.33 2.70 16.87
N ILE A 21 24.92 3.57 17.69
CA ILE A 21 24.53 4.98 17.77
C ILE A 21 24.70 5.66 16.40
N ALA A 22 25.82 5.43 15.72
CA ALA A 22 26.03 5.97 14.37
C ALA A 22 24.98 5.47 13.36
N GLY A 23 24.63 4.18 13.41
CA GLY A 23 23.55 3.62 12.59
C GLY A 23 22.19 4.26 12.88
N LEU A 24 21.86 4.47 14.15
CA LEU A 24 20.61 5.15 14.55
C LEU A 24 20.56 6.59 14.06
N LEU A 25 21.68 7.32 14.12
CA LEU A 25 21.77 8.68 13.57
C LEU A 25 21.52 8.69 12.06
N VAL A 26 22.09 7.74 11.32
CA VAL A 26 21.84 7.61 9.87
C VAL A 26 20.36 7.37 9.59
N ILE A 27 19.73 6.38 10.24
CA ILE A 27 18.31 6.09 10.03
C ILE A 27 17.44 7.30 10.40
N GLY A 28 17.76 7.98 11.51
CA GLY A 28 17.05 9.19 11.94
C GLY A 28 17.10 10.28 10.87
N LEU A 29 18.30 10.58 10.35
CA LEU A 29 18.47 11.59 9.29
C LEU A 29 17.77 11.21 7.99
N GLU A 30 17.85 9.94 7.56
CA GLU A 30 17.17 9.49 6.36
C GLU A 30 15.65 9.54 6.52
N ARG A 31 15.12 9.24 7.72
CA ARG A 31 13.68 9.35 8.00
C ARG A 31 13.19 10.80 7.87
N GLU A 32 13.90 11.78 8.42
CA GLU A 32 13.50 13.19 8.28
C GLU A 32 13.48 13.61 6.81
N LYS A 33 14.48 13.19 6.00
CA LYS A 33 14.47 13.45 4.56
C LYS A 33 13.27 12.82 3.86
N LEU A 34 12.89 11.60 4.23
CA LEU A 34 11.71 10.94 3.68
C LEU A 34 10.42 11.65 4.09
N PHE A 35 10.33 12.17 5.32
CA PHE A 35 9.18 13.00 5.71
C PHE A 35 9.08 14.28 4.90
N ASP A 36 10.21 14.94 4.64
CA ASP A 36 10.24 16.19 3.88
C ASP A 36 9.92 15.99 2.38
N ASN A 37 10.26 14.84 1.80
CA ASN A 37 10.29 14.67 0.33
C ASN A 37 9.47 13.49 -0.21
N ASN A 38 8.90 12.64 0.65
CA ASN A 38 8.28 11.37 0.25
C ASN A 38 6.90 11.14 0.88
N LEU A 39 6.20 12.21 1.27
CA LEU A 39 4.80 12.15 1.70
C LEU A 39 3.98 13.05 0.78
N PHE A 40 3.33 12.47 -0.22
CA PHE A 40 2.50 13.20 -1.17
C PHE A 40 1.03 12.84 -0.95
N ASP A 41 0.25 13.85 -0.56
CA ASP A 41 -1.20 13.74 -0.42
C ASP A 41 -1.88 13.93 -1.78
N VAL A 42 -2.93 13.14 -2.00
CA VAL A 42 -3.76 13.14 -3.22
C VAL A 42 -5.25 13.15 -2.87
N GLU A 43 -5.61 13.39 -1.61
CA GLU A 43 -6.99 13.43 -1.13
C GLU A 43 -7.56 14.86 -1.10
N ASN A 44 -8.88 14.97 -1.15
CA ASN A 44 -9.61 16.20 -0.91
C ASN A 44 -10.31 16.16 0.46
N TYR A 45 -9.52 16.32 1.53
CA TYR A 45 -10.03 16.24 2.89
C TYR A 45 -11.11 17.26 3.21
N ASP A 46 -11.05 18.47 2.66
CA ASP A 46 -12.10 19.50 2.88
C ASP A 46 -13.49 18.99 2.47
N LYS A 47 -13.58 18.29 1.33
CA LYS A 47 -14.82 17.67 0.85
C LYS A 47 -15.32 16.58 1.81
N HIS A 48 -14.42 15.72 2.30
CA HIS A 48 -14.79 14.60 3.17
C HIS A 48 -15.13 15.06 4.59
N ASN A 49 -14.39 16.01 5.13
CA ASN A 49 -14.56 16.56 6.47
C ASN A 49 -15.87 17.36 6.63
N ALA A 50 -16.38 17.95 5.55
CA ALA A 50 -17.52 18.87 5.58
C ALA A 50 -18.77 18.33 6.29
N ASN A 51 -18.96 17.00 6.31
CA ASN A 51 -20.14 16.36 6.88
C ASN A 51 -19.85 15.44 8.08
N ILE A 52 -18.60 15.37 8.55
CA ILE A 52 -18.22 14.52 9.68
C ILE A 52 -18.37 15.32 10.97
N VAL A 53 -19.10 14.74 11.94
CA VAL A 53 -19.29 15.32 13.27
C VAL A 53 -18.69 14.37 14.30
N CYS A 54 -17.64 14.82 14.97
CA CYS A 54 -16.99 14.06 16.04
C CYS A 54 -17.72 14.28 17.36
N ASP A 55 -18.40 13.24 17.84
CA ASP A 55 -19.12 13.24 19.11
C ASP A 55 -18.20 12.96 20.31
N GLU A 56 -18.74 12.97 21.53
CA GLU A 56 -17.94 12.68 22.74
C GLU A 56 -17.37 11.25 22.77
N ARG A 57 -18.02 10.28 22.11
CA ARG A 57 -17.51 8.91 22.03
C ARG A 57 -16.25 8.86 21.18
N SER A 58 -16.24 9.51 20.01
CA SER A 58 -15.11 9.53 19.09
C SER A 58 -13.81 10.04 19.71
N LYS A 59 -13.89 10.87 20.77
CA LYS A 59 -12.72 11.39 21.50
C LYS A 59 -12.04 10.36 22.41
N THR A 60 -12.70 9.24 22.68
CA THR A 60 -12.24 8.25 23.68
C THR A 60 -12.28 6.81 23.16
N ALA A 61 -12.90 6.58 22.00
CA ALA A 61 -12.99 5.27 21.36
C ALA A 61 -12.68 5.40 19.87
N ARG A 62 -12.09 4.35 19.31
CA ARG A 62 -11.96 4.22 17.85
C ARG A 62 -13.34 4.06 17.25
N THR A 63 -13.64 4.87 16.24
CA THR A 63 -14.84 4.74 15.43
C THR A 63 -14.71 3.55 14.49
N GLU A 64 -15.85 2.96 14.15
CA GLU A 64 -15.90 1.72 13.38
C GLU A 64 -15.47 1.92 11.92
N ASP A 65 -15.50 3.16 11.41
CA ASP A 65 -15.07 3.53 10.06
C ASP A 65 -13.76 4.33 10.03
N GLY A 66 -13.10 4.48 11.19
CA GLY A 66 -11.82 5.17 11.34
C GLY A 66 -11.89 6.70 11.33
N THR A 67 -13.08 7.30 11.24
CA THR A 67 -13.25 8.77 11.33
C THR A 67 -12.91 9.33 12.71
N CYS A 68 -12.65 10.63 12.80
CA CYS A 68 -12.44 11.36 14.05
C CYS A 68 -11.24 10.90 14.90
N ASN A 69 -10.27 10.20 14.31
CA ASN A 69 -9.00 9.91 14.96
C ASN A 69 -8.15 11.19 15.11
N ILE A 70 -8.16 12.04 14.08
CA ILE A 70 -7.61 13.41 14.11
C ILE A 70 -8.79 14.38 14.06
N LEU A 71 -8.98 15.19 15.12
CA LEU A 71 -10.18 16.04 15.24
C LEU A 71 -10.19 17.18 14.21
N GLU A 72 -9.02 17.67 13.82
CA GLU A 72 -8.84 18.73 12.83
C GLU A 72 -8.98 18.21 11.39
N ASN A 73 -8.78 16.91 11.18
CA ASN A 73 -8.93 16.23 9.88
C ASN A 73 -9.71 14.91 10.05
N PRO A 74 -11.02 14.98 10.35
CA PRO A 74 -11.77 13.82 10.83
C PRO A 74 -11.98 12.70 9.81
N ALA A 75 -11.77 12.93 8.52
CA ALA A 75 -11.76 11.87 7.52
C ALA A 75 -10.41 11.15 7.39
N GLU A 76 -9.32 11.71 7.93
CA GLU A 76 -7.98 11.14 7.72
C GLU A 76 -7.91 9.69 8.19
N GLY A 77 -7.37 8.83 7.32
CA GLY A 77 -7.22 7.41 7.56
C GLY A 77 -8.53 6.62 7.72
N SER A 78 -9.70 7.24 7.53
CA SER A 78 -10.97 6.52 7.52
C SER A 78 -11.07 5.60 6.30
N VAL A 79 -12.03 4.68 6.35
CA VAL A 79 -12.37 3.86 5.19
C VAL A 79 -12.68 4.73 3.96
N TYR A 80 -12.32 4.24 2.78
CA TYR A 80 -12.47 4.89 1.47
C TYR A 80 -11.61 6.13 1.22
N MET A 81 -10.71 6.51 2.13
CA MET A 81 -9.69 7.51 1.81
C MET A 81 -8.66 6.94 0.83
N ARG A 82 -8.15 7.81 -0.04
CA ARG A 82 -7.17 7.45 -1.07
C ARG A 82 -5.84 6.99 -0.46
N PHE A 83 -5.16 6.09 -1.15
CA PHE A 83 -3.75 5.81 -0.88
C PHE A 83 -2.89 7.02 -1.26
N GLY A 84 -2.12 7.53 -0.30
CA GLY A 84 -1.06 8.51 -0.56
C GLY A 84 0.07 7.94 -1.42
N ARG A 85 1.04 8.78 -1.79
CA ARG A 85 2.22 8.37 -2.57
C ARG A 85 3.50 8.68 -1.80
N ASN A 86 4.53 7.84 -1.97
CA ASN A 86 5.86 8.06 -1.40
C ASN A 86 6.94 8.42 -2.44
N VAL A 87 6.55 8.57 -3.69
CA VAL A 87 7.43 8.95 -4.80
C VAL A 87 6.78 10.08 -5.59
N ASP A 88 7.59 10.78 -6.37
CA ASP A 88 7.16 11.93 -7.16
C ASP A 88 5.94 11.60 -8.04
N LEU A 89 4.94 12.48 -8.05
CA LEU A 89 3.66 12.24 -8.72
C LEU A 89 3.80 12.11 -10.25
N GLU A 90 4.82 12.70 -10.86
CA GLU A 90 5.09 12.56 -12.30
C GLU A 90 5.62 11.17 -12.65
N SER A 91 6.18 10.44 -11.67
CA SER A 91 6.72 9.08 -11.85
C SER A 91 5.67 7.96 -11.69
N VAL A 92 4.48 8.29 -11.17
CA VAL A 92 3.40 7.33 -10.89
C VAL A 92 2.19 7.53 -11.81
N LYS A 93 2.42 8.12 -12.98
CA LYS A 93 1.39 8.18 -14.02
C LYS A 93 1.03 6.76 -14.42
N ASN A 94 -0.26 6.48 -14.47
CA ASN A 94 -0.77 5.16 -14.76
C ASN A 94 -0.14 4.59 -16.04
N GLU A 95 0.30 3.33 -15.96
CA GLU A 95 0.66 2.54 -17.11
C GLU A 95 -0.63 2.12 -17.86
N GLN A 96 -1.27 3.10 -18.49
CA GLN A 96 -2.38 2.86 -19.42
C GLN A 96 -1.87 2.31 -20.75
N ASN A 97 -0.54 2.29 -20.95
CA ASN A 97 0.10 1.79 -22.16
C ASN A 97 0.43 0.30 -22.01
N GLU A 98 -0.20 -0.53 -22.83
CA GLU A 98 0.10 -1.97 -22.93
C GLU A 98 1.59 -2.24 -23.18
N ALA A 99 2.28 -1.34 -23.89
CA ALA A 99 3.70 -1.48 -24.20
C ALA A 99 4.63 -1.31 -22.99
N THR A 100 4.19 -0.71 -21.87
CA THR A 100 5.01 -0.65 -20.64
C THR A 100 4.57 -1.68 -19.62
N LEU A 101 3.25 -1.92 -19.51
CA LEU A 101 2.70 -2.83 -18.51
C LEU A 101 2.96 -4.31 -18.82
N LEU A 102 2.98 -4.67 -20.11
CA LEU A 102 3.18 -6.05 -20.57
C LEU A 102 4.59 -6.33 -21.09
N GLU A 103 5.51 -5.36 -20.97
CA GLU A 103 6.91 -5.52 -21.39
C GLU A 103 7.89 -5.22 -20.24
N PRO A 104 8.65 -6.22 -19.73
CA PRO A 104 8.60 -7.63 -20.12
C PRO A 104 7.28 -8.30 -19.70
N ASN A 105 6.93 -9.40 -20.37
CA ASN A 105 5.70 -10.13 -20.10
C ASN A 105 5.60 -10.55 -18.61
N PRO A 106 4.56 -10.13 -17.87
CA PRO A 106 4.45 -10.42 -16.43
C PRO A 106 4.43 -11.92 -16.10
N ARG A 107 3.86 -12.75 -16.98
CA ARG A 107 3.86 -14.20 -16.82
C ARG A 107 5.25 -14.79 -17.03
N GLU A 108 6.02 -14.28 -17.98
CA GLU A 108 7.43 -14.68 -18.17
C GLU A 108 8.30 -14.30 -16.96
N VAL A 109 8.10 -13.09 -16.41
CA VAL A 109 8.75 -12.66 -15.16
C VAL A 109 8.38 -13.61 -14.01
N SER A 110 7.10 -13.96 -13.88
CA SER A 110 6.61 -14.92 -12.87
C SER A 110 7.31 -16.27 -13.00
N ASN A 111 7.37 -16.83 -14.21
CA ASN A 111 7.97 -18.13 -14.47
C ASN A 111 9.49 -18.13 -14.27
N THR A 112 10.18 -17.04 -14.65
CA THR A 112 11.65 -17.00 -14.70
C THR A 112 12.27 -16.53 -13.39
N LEU A 113 11.64 -15.57 -12.70
CA LEU A 113 12.25 -14.91 -11.53
C LEU A 113 11.55 -15.22 -10.20
N MET A 114 10.25 -15.55 -10.24
CA MET A 114 9.43 -15.67 -9.02
C MET A 114 9.03 -17.11 -8.70
N ALA A 115 9.04 -18.00 -9.69
CA ALA A 115 8.74 -19.41 -9.52
C ALA A 115 9.68 -20.04 -8.48
N ARG A 116 9.10 -20.84 -7.57
CA ARG A 116 9.89 -21.52 -6.55
C ARG A 116 10.44 -22.82 -7.11
N ASP A 117 11.75 -22.88 -7.32
CA ASP A 117 12.44 -24.12 -7.68
C ASP A 117 12.67 -25.01 -6.44
N GLU A 118 13.45 -24.49 -5.49
CA GLU A 118 13.78 -25.16 -4.24
C GLU A 118 13.29 -24.33 -3.06
N PHE A 119 12.73 -25.00 -2.04
CA PHE A 119 12.39 -24.33 -0.80
C PHE A 119 13.66 -23.91 -0.06
N LYS A 120 13.80 -22.59 0.20
CA LYS A 120 14.90 -22.01 0.98
C LYS A 120 14.40 -21.71 2.40
N PRO A 121 14.81 -22.46 3.44
CA PRO A 121 14.32 -22.26 4.79
C PRO A 121 14.79 -20.91 5.36
N ALA A 122 13.86 -20.13 5.92
CA ALA A 122 14.20 -18.98 6.73
C ALA A 122 14.36 -19.43 8.19
N THR A 123 15.59 -19.48 8.70
CA THR A 123 15.88 -20.04 10.04
C THR A 123 15.66 -19.06 11.19
N THR A 124 15.40 -17.79 10.88
CA THR A 124 15.25 -16.70 11.85
C THR A 124 13.80 -16.29 12.09
N VAL A 125 12.85 -16.85 11.33
CA VAL A 125 11.43 -16.47 11.37
C VAL A 125 10.55 -17.71 11.20
N ASN A 126 9.44 -17.76 11.92
CA ASN A 126 8.51 -18.89 11.89
C ASN A 126 7.24 -18.57 11.09
N PHE A 127 6.38 -19.58 10.88
CA PHE A 127 5.11 -19.40 10.16
C PHE A 127 4.11 -18.50 10.87
N ILE A 128 4.17 -18.36 12.19
CA ILE A 128 3.29 -17.45 12.93
C ILE A 128 3.59 -16.01 12.52
N ALA A 129 4.86 -15.64 12.34
CA ALA A 129 5.22 -14.31 11.85
C ALA A 129 4.72 -14.05 10.42
N ALA A 130 4.70 -15.08 9.56
CA ALA A 130 4.14 -14.96 8.21
C ALA A 130 2.61 -14.77 8.23
N ALA A 131 1.89 -15.53 9.07
CA ALA A 131 0.45 -15.34 9.27
C ALA A 131 0.15 -13.98 9.90
N TRP A 132 0.99 -13.53 10.83
CA TRP A 132 0.84 -12.24 11.50
C TRP A 132 0.92 -11.07 10.52
N ILE A 133 1.90 -11.06 9.60
CA ILE A 133 2.01 -9.93 8.65
C ILE A 133 0.83 -9.91 7.67
N GLN A 134 0.30 -11.06 7.25
CA GLN A 134 -0.95 -11.09 6.47
C GLN A 134 -2.14 -10.60 7.28
N PHE A 135 -2.23 -11.00 8.55
CA PHE A 135 -3.27 -10.54 9.47
C PHE A 135 -3.19 -9.01 9.71
N MET A 136 -1.99 -8.42 9.68
CA MET A 136 -1.84 -6.95 9.69
C MET A 136 -2.25 -6.30 8.35
N VAL A 137 -1.95 -6.92 7.21
CA VAL A 137 -2.41 -6.39 5.90
C VAL A 137 -3.94 -6.32 5.84
N HIS A 138 -4.64 -7.30 6.42
CA HIS A 138 -6.10 -7.28 6.56
C HIS A 138 -6.64 -6.14 7.44
N ASP A 139 -5.80 -5.55 8.29
CA ASP A 139 -6.10 -4.37 9.12
C ASP A 139 -5.90 -3.11 8.27
N TRP A 140 -4.75 -3.04 7.58
CA TRP A 140 -4.26 -1.79 7.03
C TRP A 140 -4.80 -1.44 5.65
N VAL A 141 -4.80 -2.37 4.70
CA VAL A 141 -4.93 -2.01 3.27
C VAL A 141 -5.64 -3.08 2.43
N ASP A 142 -6.60 -2.63 1.61
CA ASP A 142 -7.20 -3.39 0.53
C ASP A 142 -7.72 -2.43 -0.56
N HIS A 143 -7.43 -2.71 -1.83
CA HIS A 143 -7.96 -1.93 -2.96
C HIS A 143 -9.41 -2.26 -3.31
N GLY A 144 -9.97 -3.29 -2.69
CA GLY A 144 -11.31 -3.82 -2.92
C GLY A 144 -11.44 -4.59 -4.21
N ASP A 145 -12.69 -4.72 -4.66
CA ASP A 145 -13.01 -5.45 -5.88
C ASP A 145 -12.39 -4.77 -7.11
N ASN A 146 -11.82 -5.60 -8.00
CA ASN A 146 -11.28 -5.14 -9.28
C ASN A 146 -12.41 -4.88 -10.28
N ASP A 147 -12.18 -3.93 -11.20
CA ASP A 147 -12.99 -3.70 -12.39
C ASP A 147 -12.73 -4.79 -13.44
N SER A 148 -13.76 -5.60 -13.72
CA SER A 148 -13.73 -6.67 -14.71
C SER A 148 -14.30 -6.29 -16.08
N SER A 149 -14.71 -5.02 -16.28
CA SER A 149 -15.32 -4.57 -17.53
C SER A 149 -14.31 -4.46 -18.69
N ASN A 150 -13.05 -4.20 -18.35
CA ASN A 150 -11.94 -4.09 -19.28
C ASN A 150 -10.67 -4.71 -18.66
N PRO A 151 -10.59 -6.05 -18.55
CA PRO A 151 -9.46 -6.71 -17.90
C PRO A 151 -8.15 -6.50 -18.68
N ILE A 152 -7.04 -6.68 -17.97
CA ILE A 152 -5.71 -6.78 -18.57
C ILE A 152 -5.55 -8.22 -19.08
N GLU A 153 -5.25 -8.36 -20.37
CA GLU A 153 -4.98 -9.64 -20.99
C GLU A 153 -3.48 -9.90 -21.04
N VAL A 154 -2.98 -10.78 -20.16
CA VAL A 154 -1.57 -11.16 -20.11
C VAL A 154 -1.35 -12.39 -20.99
N PRO A 155 -0.66 -12.27 -22.14
CA PRO A 155 -0.46 -13.43 -23.01
C PRO A 155 0.41 -14.49 -22.33
N LEU A 156 0.01 -15.75 -22.45
CA LEU A 156 0.80 -16.88 -21.95
C LEU A 156 2.00 -17.13 -22.87
N PRO A 157 3.22 -17.28 -22.34
CA PRO A 157 4.38 -17.68 -23.11
C PRO A 157 4.18 -19.05 -23.78
N GLU A 158 4.92 -19.33 -24.85
CA GLU A 158 4.89 -20.62 -25.52
C GLU A 158 5.27 -21.75 -24.55
N GLY A 159 4.44 -22.80 -24.50
CA GLY A 159 4.68 -23.95 -23.62
C GLY A 159 4.37 -23.70 -22.14
N ASP A 160 3.68 -22.61 -21.79
CA ASP A 160 3.26 -22.36 -20.41
C ASP A 160 2.41 -23.52 -19.86
N VAL A 161 2.60 -23.84 -18.58
CA VAL A 161 1.87 -24.92 -17.88
C VAL A 161 0.36 -24.68 -17.82
N LEU A 162 -0.08 -23.44 -17.99
CA LEU A 162 -1.49 -23.07 -18.06
C LEU A 162 -2.10 -23.23 -19.46
N GLY A 163 -1.29 -23.64 -20.45
CA GLY A 163 -1.70 -23.87 -21.83
C GLY A 163 -1.48 -22.64 -22.73
N ASN A 164 -2.31 -22.54 -23.77
CA ASN A 164 -2.25 -21.45 -24.75
C ASN A 164 -3.32 -20.39 -24.47
N GLY A 165 -3.05 -19.12 -24.81
CA GLY A 165 -4.01 -18.03 -24.70
C GLY A 165 -3.50 -16.87 -23.83
N SER A 166 -4.38 -16.29 -23.03
CA SER A 166 -4.07 -15.20 -22.09
C SER A 166 -4.66 -15.47 -20.70
N LEU A 167 -4.07 -14.85 -19.68
CA LEU A 167 -4.66 -14.69 -18.36
C LEU A 167 -5.39 -13.35 -18.32
N SER A 168 -6.68 -13.41 -17.98
CA SER A 168 -7.52 -12.22 -17.82
C SER A 168 -7.49 -11.76 -16.36
N ILE A 169 -6.98 -10.55 -16.12
CA ILE A 169 -6.80 -9.98 -14.77
C ILE A 169 -7.62 -8.69 -14.67
N GLY A 170 -8.53 -8.62 -13.70
CA GLY A 170 -9.31 -7.40 -13.44
C GLY A 170 -8.40 -6.21 -13.09
N ARG A 171 -8.79 -5.01 -13.51
CA ARG A 171 -8.04 -3.78 -13.20
C ARG A 171 -8.37 -3.32 -11.79
N THR A 172 -7.39 -2.73 -11.11
CA THR A 172 -7.67 -2.03 -9.85
C THR A 172 -8.69 -0.92 -10.09
N GLN A 173 -9.73 -0.87 -9.25
CA GLN A 173 -10.80 0.11 -9.37
C GLN A 173 -10.26 1.54 -9.13
N VAL A 174 -10.19 2.35 -10.18
CA VAL A 174 -9.86 3.77 -10.08
C VAL A 174 -10.94 4.48 -9.26
N ASP A 175 -10.54 5.45 -8.43
CA ASP A 175 -11.47 6.28 -7.68
C ASP A 175 -12.40 7.09 -8.60
N THR A 176 -13.66 6.68 -8.64
CA THR A 176 -14.72 7.32 -9.44
C THR A 176 -15.28 8.59 -8.81
N THR A 177 -14.85 8.94 -7.60
CA THR A 177 -15.32 10.14 -6.89
C THR A 177 -14.48 11.39 -7.17
N ARG A 178 -13.41 11.24 -7.98
CA ARG A 178 -12.55 12.32 -8.44
C ARG A 178 -13.31 13.38 -9.22
N THR A 179 -12.94 14.63 -9.04
CA THR A 179 -13.55 15.77 -9.75
C THR A 179 -12.64 16.29 -10.87
N PRO A 180 -13.17 17.07 -11.84
CA PRO A 180 -12.35 17.64 -12.91
C PRO A 180 -11.19 18.52 -12.42
N GLU A 181 -11.30 19.13 -11.25
CA GLU A 181 -10.25 19.94 -10.62
C GLU A 181 -9.02 19.10 -10.26
N GLU A 182 -9.21 17.79 -10.03
CA GLU A 182 -8.17 16.83 -9.66
C GLU A 182 -7.53 16.14 -10.89
N ALA A 183 -7.89 16.57 -12.11
CA ALA A 183 -7.38 15.98 -13.36
C ALA A 183 -5.86 16.16 -13.54
N HIS A 184 -5.24 17.07 -12.79
CA HIS A 184 -3.79 17.28 -12.78
C HIS A 184 -3.04 16.26 -11.91
N LEU A 185 -3.74 15.51 -11.06
CA LEU A 185 -3.18 14.43 -10.24
C LEU A 185 -3.16 13.11 -11.03
N PRO A 186 -2.25 12.18 -10.71
CA PRO A 186 -2.34 10.82 -11.21
C PRO A 186 -3.66 10.16 -10.77
N ASP A 187 -4.02 9.06 -11.41
CA ASP A 187 -5.15 8.27 -10.94
C ASP A 187 -4.91 7.80 -9.49
N THR A 188 -5.99 7.84 -8.72
CA THR A 188 -6.01 7.50 -7.30
C THR A 188 -6.88 6.28 -7.07
N TYR A 189 -6.62 5.62 -5.95
CA TYR A 189 -7.27 4.39 -5.56
C TYR A 189 -7.65 4.50 -4.09
N ARG A 190 -8.82 3.97 -3.73
CA ARG A 190 -9.35 4.05 -2.37
C ARG A 190 -9.01 2.77 -1.61
N ASN A 191 -8.75 2.93 -0.32
CA ASN A 191 -8.64 1.81 0.59
C ASN A 191 -10.05 1.42 1.06
N ILE A 192 -10.42 0.14 0.98
CA ILE A 192 -11.70 -0.33 1.53
C ILE A 192 -11.61 -0.73 3.01
N ASN A 193 -10.40 -0.68 3.57
CA ASN A 193 -10.15 -0.73 5.01
C ASN A 193 -9.93 0.68 5.57
N THR A 194 -9.99 0.83 6.90
CA THR A 194 -9.38 1.96 7.59
C THR A 194 -7.86 1.87 7.44
N HIS A 195 -7.17 3.01 7.24
CA HIS A 195 -5.71 3.05 7.15
C HIS A 195 -5.04 2.98 8.53
N TRP A 196 -5.83 3.19 9.58
CA TRP A 196 -5.34 3.16 10.95
C TRP A 196 -4.94 1.75 11.38
N TRP A 197 -4.01 1.69 12.32
CA TRP A 197 -3.78 0.45 13.05
C TRP A 197 -4.80 0.35 14.18
N ASP A 198 -6.01 -0.07 13.86
CA ASP A 198 -7.18 -0.05 14.74
C ASP A 198 -7.80 -1.42 15.04
N GLY A 199 -7.33 -2.48 14.38
CA GLY A 199 -7.87 -3.80 14.60
C GLY A 199 -9.04 -4.12 13.66
N SER A 200 -9.19 -3.43 12.53
CA SER A 200 -10.32 -3.61 11.60
C SER A 200 -10.41 -5.03 11.00
N GLN A 201 -9.33 -5.80 10.96
CA GLN A 201 -9.34 -7.23 10.64
C GLN A 201 -10.12 -8.09 11.66
N LEU A 202 -10.34 -7.57 12.86
CA LEU A 202 -11.17 -8.18 13.92
C LEU A 202 -12.52 -7.49 14.10
N TYR A 203 -12.59 -6.19 13.84
CA TYR A 203 -13.74 -5.35 14.19
C TYR A 203 -14.51 -4.83 12.97
N GLY A 204 -14.03 -5.07 11.75
CA GLY A 204 -14.53 -4.44 10.53
C GLY A 204 -14.07 -2.99 10.36
N SER A 205 -14.25 -2.46 9.16
CA SER A 205 -13.99 -1.06 8.77
C SER A 205 -15.29 -0.26 8.59
N SER A 206 -16.39 -0.72 9.20
CA SER A 206 -17.67 -0.01 9.23
C SER A 206 -18.54 -0.52 10.38
N LEU A 207 -19.51 0.29 10.80
CA LEU A 207 -20.50 -0.11 11.81
C LEU A 207 -21.31 -1.35 11.39
N GLU A 208 -21.61 -1.50 10.09
CA GLU A 208 -22.31 -2.69 9.58
C GLU A 208 -21.48 -3.96 9.76
N GLN A 209 -20.18 -3.91 9.42
CA GLN A 209 -19.29 -5.04 9.61
C GLN A 209 -19.08 -5.32 11.09
N ASN A 210 -18.89 -4.29 11.92
CA ASN A 210 -18.70 -4.43 13.36
C ASN A 210 -19.89 -5.13 14.04
N ASN A 211 -21.12 -4.76 13.68
CA ASN A 211 -22.34 -5.36 14.25
C ASN A 211 -22.56 -6.83 13.87
N LYS A 212 -21.82 -7.38 12.89
CA LYS A 212 -21.93 -8.79 12.48
C LYS A 212 -21.03 -9.73 13.31
N ILE A 213 -20.19 -9.18 14.18
CA ILE A 213 -19.16 -9.88 14.96
C ILE A 213 -19.62 -10.01 16.41
#